data_AF-A0A258JQK5-F1
#
_entry.id   AF-A0A258JQK5-F1
#
_cell.length_a   1.000
_cell.length_b   1.000
_cell.length_c   1.000
_cell.angle_alpha   90.00
_cell.angle_beta   90.00
_cell.angle_gamma   90.00
#
_symmetry.space_group_name_H-M   'P 1'
#
loop_
_entity.id
_entity.type
_entity.pdbx_description
1 polymer ?
#
loop_
_entity_poly.entity_id
_entity_poly.type
_entity_poly.pdbx_seq_one_letter_code
_entity_poly.pdbx_strand_id
1 'polypeptide(L)'
;MCWDLLNETFTSIGTVGAVVVGMYAINRTNKNNKQQILTNKLEELLESIKVSGKYFGILKDLYNDIENYRNQDTIKTLLEYYKIRDVKFPKEEREKLFDKLSRIQILAKCYTNSNLKKNILEYEDMMYSFTDLVTMGGSIHQQIKWKNGLPTYEEFAVILQKIEAQIISELLG
;
A
#
# COMPACT_ATOMS: atom_id res chain seq x y z
N MET A 1 -56.78 -26.83 -28.35
CA MET A 1 -55.61 -27.74 -28.32
C MET A 1 -54.39 -27.17 -29.03
N CYS A 2 -54.41 -26.83 -30.34
CA CYS A 2 -53.23 -26.23 -30.99
C CYS A 2 -52.88 -24.81 -30.53
N TRP A 3 -53.87 -24.01 -30.11
CA TRP A 3 -53.66 -22.62 -29.69
C TRP A 3 -53.00 -22.50 -28.31
N ASP A 4 -53.36 -23.38 -27.37
CA ASP A 4 -52.82 -23.40 -26.01
C ASP A 4 -51.34 -23.82 -26.00
N LEU A 5 -50.98 -24.79 -26.84
CA LEU A 5 -49.61 -25.28 -27.03
C LEU A 5 -48.68 -24.22 -27.64
N LEU A 6 -49.19 -23.38 -28.54
CA LEU A 6 -48.45 -22.24 -29.10
C LEU A 6 -48.23 -21.15 -28.04
N ASN A 7 -49.25 -20.87 -27.23
CA ASN A 7 -49.15 -19.83 -26.20
C ASN A 7 -48.19 -20.23 -25.07
N GLU A 8 -48.18 -21.51 -24.68
CA GLU A 8 -47.22 -22.07 -23.72
C GLU A 8 -45.77 -22.08 -24.25
N THR A 9 -45.56 -22.33 -25.54
CA THR A 9 -44.22 -22.26 -26.14
C THR A 9 -43.71 -20.83 -26.26
N PHE A 10 -44.55 -19.86 -26.64
CA PHE A 10 -44.17 -18.44 -26.66
C PHE A 10 -43.88 -17.88 -25.26
N THR A 11 -44.70 -18.22 -24.26
CA THR A 11 -44.46 -17.82 -22.86
C THR A 11 -43.18 -18.46 -22.32
N SER A 12 -42.96 -19.75 -22.57
CA SER A 12 -41.73 -20.46 -22.18
C SER A 12 -40.47 -19.81 -22.78
N ILE A 13 -40.47 -19.53 -24.10
CA ILE A 13 -39.37 -18.82 -24.78
C ILE A 13 -39.16 -17.42 -24.18
N GLY A 14 -40.24 -16.71 -23.89
CA GLY A 14 -40.20 -15.40 -23.23
C GLY A 14 -39.55 -15.46 -21.84
N THR A 15 -39.92 -16.44 -21.02
CA THR A 15 -39.31 -16.65 -19.68
C THR A 15 -37.84 -17.03 -19.76
N VAL A 16 -37.44 -17.92 -20.67
CA VAL A 16 -36.03 -18.30 -20.84
C VAL A 16 -35.21 -17.08 -21.29
N GLY A 17 -35.72 -16.29 -22.24
CA GLY A 17 -35.09 -15.06 -22.69
C GLY A 17 -34.90 -14.04 -21.55
N ALA A 18 -35.92 -13.84 -20.71
CA ALA A 18 -35.85 -12.93 -19.56
C ALA A 18 -34.80 -13.39 -18.53
N VAL A 19 -34.69 -14.69 -18.27
CA VAL A 19 -33.68 -15.25 -17.36
C VAL A 19 -32.27 -15.00 -17.89
N VAL A 20 -32.03 -15.21 -19.19
CA VAL A 20 -30.71 -14.97 -19.81
C VAL A 20 -30.32 -13.49 -19.73
N VAL A 21 -31.25 -12.57 -20.02
CA VAL A 21 -31.02 -11.13 -19.88
C VAL A 21 -30.74 -10.75 -18.42
N GLY A 22 -31.49 -11.32 -17.47
CA GLY A 22 -31.26 -11.13 -16.04
C GLY A 22 -29.87 -11.62 -15.60
N MET A 23 -29.45 -12.81 -16.04
CA MET A 23 -28.11 -13.35 -15.77
C MET A 23 -27.02 -12.45 -16.37
N TYR A 24 -27.20 -11.96 -17.59
CA TYR A 24 -26.26 -11.04 -18.23
C TYR A 24 -26.15 -9.71 -17.48
N ALA A 25 -27.29 -9.13 -17.09
CA ALA A 25 -27.33 -7.91 -16.30
C ALA A 25 -26.65 -8.08 -14.94
N ILE A 26 -26.94 -9.17 -14.20
CA ILE A 26 -26.29 -9.48 -12.92
C ILE A 26 -24.78 -9.63 -13.11
N ASN A 27 -24.34 -10.34 -14.14
CA ASN A 27 -22.91 -10.51 -14.42
C ASN A 27 -22.23 -9.18 -14.75
N ARG A 28 -22.87 -8.32 -15.56
CA ARG A 28 -22.37 -6.98 -15.89
C ARG A 28 -22.30 -6.10 -14.63
N THR A 29 -23.33 -6.10 -13.81
CA THR A 29 -23.36 -5.36 -12.54
C THR A 29 -22.27 -5.86 -11.59
N ASN A 30 -22.09 -7.18 -11.46
CA ASN A 30 -21.03 -7.76 -10.62
C ASN A 30 -19.63 -7.39 -11.12
N LYS A 31 -19.40 -7.34 -12.43
CA LYS A 31 -18.12 -6.86 -13.00
C LYS A 31 -17.87 -5.40 -12.65
N ASN A 32 -18.88 -4.54 -12.83
CA ASN A 32 -18.75 -3.12 -12.49
C ASN A 32 -18.50 -2.91 -10.99
N ASN A 33 -19.22 -3.64 -10.12
CA ASN A 33 -19.03 -3.56 -8.67
C ASN A 33 -17.61 -4.01 -8.26
N LYS A 34 -17.10 -5.09 -8.86
CA LYS A 34 -15.72 -5.55 -8.62
C LYS A 34 -14.70 -4.49 -9.03
N GLN A 35 -14.89 -3.86 -10.19
CA GLN A 35 -14.00 -2.79 -10.65
C GLN A 35 -14.04 -1.60 -9.70
N GLN A 36 -15.22 -1.16 -9.27
CA GLN A 36 -15.35 -0.05 -8.32
C GLN A 36 -14.68 -0.35 -6.98
N ILE A 37 -14.82 -1.57 -6.45
CA ILE A 37 -14.13 -2.00 -5.23
C ILE A 37 -12.61 -1.95 -5.44
N LEU A 38 -12.13 -2.47 -6.57
CA LEU A 38 -10.71 -2.45 -6.91
C LEU A 38 -10.18 -1.02 -6.99
N THR A 39 -10.85 -0.14 -7.74
CA THR A 39 -10.52 1.29 -7.86
C THR A 39 -10.41 1.95 -6.49
N ASN A 40 -11.44 1.84 -5.66
CA ASN A 40 -11.44 2.43 -4.32
C ASN A 40 -10.28 1.90 -3.45
N LYS A 41 -9.91 0.63 -3.59
CA LYS A 41 -8.81 0.02 -2.81
C LYS A 41 -7.44 0.43 -3.32
N LEU A 42 -7.28 0.65 -4.62
CA LEU A 42 -6.07 1.19 -5.22
C LEU A 42 -5.88 2.69 -4.89
N GLU A 43 -6.96 3.47 -4.83
CA GLU A 43 -6.93 4.85 -4.35
C GLU A 43 -6.51 4.93 -2.88
N GLU A 44 -7.11 4.08 -2.03
CA GLU A 44 -6.75 3.97 -0.61
C GLU A 44 -5.28 3.55 -0.41
N LEU A 45 -4.77 2.68 -1.29
CA LEU A 45 -3.38 2.27 -1.31
C LEU A 45 -2.46 3.44 -1.68
N LEU A 46 -2.79 4.18 -2.75
CA LEU A 46 -2.03 5.35 -3.17
C LEU A 46 -2.01 6.44 -2.10
N GLU A 47 -3.15 6.72 -1.46
CA GLU A 47 -3.24 7.65 -0.33
C GLU A 47 -2.32 7.20 0.81
N SER A 48 -2.37 5.92 1.17
CA SER A 48 -1.54 5.38 2.25
C SER A 48 -0.05 5.54 1.95
N ILE A 49 0.38 5.25 0.71
CA ILE A 49 1.77 5.44 0.25
C ILE A 49 2.18 6.91 0.29
N LYS A 50 1.30 7.82 -0.15
CA LYS A 50 1.57 9.27 -0.09
C LYS A 50 1.69 9.77 1.34
N VAL A 51 0.84 9.29 2.25
CA VAL A 51 0.90 9.67 3.67
C VAL A 51 2.18 9.11 4.32
N SER A 52 2.50 7.83 4.14
CA SER A 52 3.73 7.26 4.68
C SER A 52 4.98 7.94 4.09
N GLY A 53 4.94 8.29 2.80
CA GLY A 53 6.05 8.96 2.12
C GLY A 53 6.41 10.33 2.71
N LYS A 54 5.46 11.04 3.33
CA LYS A 54 5.72 12.32 4.01
C LYS A 54 6.67 12.18 5.20
N TYR A 55 6.71 11.01 5.83
CA TYR A 55 7.60 10.75 6.96
C TYR A 55 9.05 10.51 6.54
N PHE A 56 9.32 10.31 5.24
CA PHE A 56 10.66 9.98 4.75
C PHE A 56 11.72 11.01 5.18
N GLY A 57 11.41 12.30 5.14
CA GLY A 57 12.35 13.34 5.57
C GLY A 57 12.73 13.21 7.03
N ILE A 58 11.73 13.03 7.91
CA ILE A 58 11.95 12.83 9.35
C ILE A 58 12.77 11.56 9.60
N LEU A 59 12.48 10.46 8.88
CA LEU A 59 13.23 9.21 8.98
C LEU A 59 14.69 9.40 8.53
N LYS A 60 14.93 10.15 7.45
CA LYS A 60 16.27 10.42 6.93
C LYS A 60 17.09 11.26 7.90
N ASP A 61 16.49 12.29 8.49
CA ASP A 61 17.14 13.14 9.48
C ASP A 61 17.51 12.34 10.73
N LEU A 62 16.57 11.57 11.28
CA LEU A 62 16.80 10.75 12.46
C LEU A 62 17.79 9.60 12.21
N TYR A 63 17.84 9.06 10.99
CA TYR A 63 18.85 8.09 10.59
C TYR A 63 20.25 8.70 10.64
N ASN A 64 20.42 9.91 10.09
CA ASN A 64 21.70 10.62 10.17
C ASN A 64 22.08 10.92 11.62
N ASP A 65 21.12 11.31 12.46
CA ASP A 65 21.34 11.51 13.89
C ASP A 65 21.84 10.21 14.55
N ILE A 66 21.18 9.06 14.31
CA ILE A 66 21.63 7.75 14.84
C ILE A 66 23.03 7.40 14.37
N GLU A 67 23.34 7.57 13.08
CA GLU A 67 24.64 7.20 12.55
C GLU A 67 25.76 8.06 13.16
N ASN A 68 25.50 9.36 13.38
CA ASN A 68 26.42 10.24 14.10
C ASN A 68 26.65 9.78 15.54
N TYR A 69 25.59 9.33 16.22
CA TYR A 69 25.65 8.87 17.60
C TYR A 69 26.26 7.47 17.76
N ARG A 70 26.10 6.57 16.78
CA ARG A 70 26.77 5.25 16.76
C ARG A 70 28.28 5.35 16.67
N ASN A 71 28.77 6.41 16.04
CA ASN A 71 30.21 6.68 15.95
C ASN A 71 30.79 7.25 17.26
N GLN A 72 29.96 7.56 18.26
CA GLN A 72 30.35 8.14 19.54
C GLN A 72 30.04 7.15 20.68
N ASP A 73 31.09 6.51 21.21
CA ASP A 73 31.04 5.26 21.98
C ASP A 73 30.55 5.43 23.45
N THR A 74 29.39 6.04 23.68
CA THR A 74 28.85 6.26 25.05
C THR A 74 27.32 6.08 25.17
N ILE A 75 26.87 5.41 26.25
CA ILE A 75 25.45 5.13 26.54
C ILE A 75 24.62 6.41 26.73
N LYS A 76 25.23 7.50 27.21
CA LYS A 76 24.56 8.81 27.38
C LYS A 76 24.01 9.35 26.05
N THR A 77 24.71 9.05 24.97
CA THR A 77 24.45 9.50 23.60
C THR A 77 23.17 8.88 23.01
N LEU A 78 22.87 7.63 23.33
CA LEU A 78 21.64 6.97 22.88
C LEU A 78 20.40 7.50 23.62
N LEU A 79 20.54 7.83 24.90
CA LEU A 79 19.46 8.43 25.68
C LEU A 79 19.14 9.86 25.20
N GLU A 80 20.16 10.61 24.80
CA GLU A 80 20.01 11.91 24.14
C GLU A 80 19.32 11.79 22.78
N TYR A 81 19.70 10.78 21.98
CA TYR A 81 19.02 10.46 20.74
C TYR A 81 17.52 10.22 20.95
N TYR A 82 17.12 9.42 21.94
CA TYR A 82 15.70 9.15 22.18
C TYR A 82 14.90 10.41 22.53
N LYS A 83 15.50 11.38 23.23
CA LYS A 83 14.87 12.69 23.48
C LYS A 83 14.64 13.46 22.18
N ILE A 84 15.64 13.49 21.29
CA ILE A 84 15.53 14.15 19.98
C ILE A 84 14.47 13.45 19.12
N ARG A 85 14.51 12.11 19.06
CA ARG A 85 13.54 11.27 18.37
C ARG A 85 12.12 11.56 18.83
N ASP A 86 11.87 11.59 20.14
CA ASP A 86 10.52 11.78 20.67
C ASP A 86 9.96 13.18 20.43
N VAL A 87 10.83 14.18 20.21
CA VAL A 87 10.43 15.52 19.76
C VAL A 87 10.16 15.55 18.25
N LYS A 88 11.07 15.04 17.42
CA LYS A 88 10.97 15.08 15.94
C LYS A 88 9.93 14.10 15.39
N PHE A 89 9.81 12.94 16.03
CA PHE A 89 8.93 11.85 15.61
C PHE A 89 8.21 11.24 16.82
N PRO A 90 7.21 11.94 17.39
CA PRO A 90 6.48 11.50 18.57
C PRO A 90 5.83 10.12 18.40
N LYS A 91 5.52 9.47 19.51
CA LYS A 91 4.91 8.12 19.52
C LYS A 91 3.65 8.02 18.65
N GLU A 92 2.76 9.01 18.73
CA GLU A 92 1.51 9.04 17.95
C GLU A 92 1.77 9.06 16.44
N GLU A 93 2.79 9.80 16.01
CA GLU A 93 3.20 9.86 14.60
C GLU A 93 3.84 8.54 14.14
N ARG A 94 4.59 7.87 15.02
CA ARG A 94 5.13 6.52 14.75
C ARG A 94 4.02 5.51 14.57
N GLU A 95 3.04 5.51 15.47
CA GLU A 95 1.87 4.61 15.39
C GLU A 95 1.08 4.83 14.10
N LYS A 96 0.83 6.10 13.73
CA LYS A 96 0.21 6.42 12.43
C LYS A 96 1.00 5.87 11.25
N LEU A 97 2.33 5.99 11.26
CA LEU A 97 3.16 5.44 10.20
C LEU A 97 3.06 3.90 10.14
N PHE A 98 3.15 3.21 11.29
CA PHE A 98 3.01 1.76 11.35
C PHE A 98 1.64 1.28 10.85
N ASP A 99 0.56 1.99 11.19
CA ASP A 99 -0.78 1.69 10.69
C ASP A 99 -0.84 1.85 9.17
N LYS A 100 -0.24 2.90 8.62
CA LYS A 100 -0.17 3.10 7.16
C LYS A 100 0.65 2.02 6.47
N LEU A 101 1.82 1.66 7.00
CA LEU A 101 2.65 0.57 6.43
C LEU A 101 1.93 -0.77 6.46
N SER A 102 1.27 -1.10 7.58
CA SER A 102 0.45 -2.31 7.70
C SER A 102 -0.70 -2.31 6.67
N ARG A 103 -1.36 -1.16 6.50
CA ARG A 103 -2.43 -1.02 5.51
C ARG A 103 -1.92 -1.18 4.08
N ILE A 104 -0.78 -0.59 3.75
CA ILE A 104 -0.11 -0.74 2.45
C ILE A 104 0.18 -2.20 2.17
N GLN A 105 0.77 -2.91 3.14
CA GLN A 105 1.10 -4.33 2.98
C GLN A 105 -0.14 -5.17 2.68
N ILE A 106 -1.23 -4.97 3.42
CA ILE A 106 -2.49 -5.70 3.23
C ILE A 106 -3.08 -5.38 1.85
N LEU A 107 -3.20 -4.10 1.51
CA LEU A 107 -3.80 -3.68 0.24
C LEU A 107 -2.98 -4.18 -0.96
N ALA A 108 -1.65 -4.08 -0.91
CA ALA A 108 -0.78 -4.61 -1.95
C ALA A 108 -0.88 -6.13 -2.09
N LYS A 109 -1.01 -6.87 -0.99
CA LYS A 109 -1.14 -8.33 -1.05
C LYS A 109 -2.46 -8.77 -1.68
N CYS A 110 -3.55 -8.05 -1.40
CA CYS A 110 -4.91 -8.42 -1.79
C CYS A 110 -5.37 -7.85 -3.14
N TYR A 111 -4.88 -6.66 -3.52
CA TYR A 111 -5.46 -5.89 -4.64
C TYR A 111 -4.46 -5.53 -5.74
N THR A 112 -3.18 -5.89 -5.62
CA THR A 112 -2.19 -5.69 -6.69
C THR A 112 -1.52 -7.00 -7.08
N ASN A 113 -0.90 -7.02 -8.26
CA ASN A 113 -0.27 -8.23 -8.82
C ASN A 113 1.14 -7.96 -9.34
N SER A 114 1.88 -9.04 -9.56
CA SER A 114 3.14 -9.06 -10.31
C SER A 114 4.14 -7.97 -9.87
N ASN A 115 4.58 -7.12 -10.81
CA ASN A 115 5.59 -6.11 -10.57
C ASN A 115 5.11 -4.98 -9.66
N LEU A 116 3.84 -4.57 -9.74
CA LEU A 116 3.32 -3.53 -8.87
C LEU A 116 3.35 -4.01 -7.42
N LYS A 117 2.85 -5.22 -7.16
CA LYS A 117 2.89 -5.84 -5.84
C LYS A 117 4.31 -5.90 -5.29
N LYS A 118 5.27 -6.35 -6.11
CA LYS A 118 6.68 -6.41 -5.70
C LYS A 118 7.21 -5.02 -5.30
N ASN A 119 7.02 -4.01 -6.14
CA ASN A 119 7.55 -2.67 -5.89
C ASN A 119 6.92 -2.02 -4.64
N ILE A 120 5.62 -2.20 -4.42
CA ILE A 120 4.95 -1.67 -3.22
C ILE A 120 5.44 -2.38 -1.96
N LEU A 121 5.59 -3.70 -1.99
CA LEU A 121 6.08 -4.45 -0.83
C LEU A 121 7.55 -4.13 -0.53
N GLU A 122 8.36 -3.86 -1.55
CA GLU A 122 9.74 -3.41 -1.38
C GLU A 122 9.81 -2.00 -0.76
N TYR A 123 8.93 -1.09 -1.18
CA TYR A 123 8.74 0.21 -0.55
C TYR A 123 8.30 0.10 0.91
N GLU A 124 7.28 -0.73 1.19
CA GLU A 124 6.75 -0.93 2.54
C GLU A 124 7.82 -1.48 3.48
N ASP A 125 8.52 -2.52 3.06
CA ASP A 125 9.62 -3.11 3.80
C ASP A 125 10.76 -2.14 4.06
N MET A 126 11.11 -1.30 3.08
CA MET A 126 12.10 -0.24 3.24
C MET A 126 11.69 0.73 4.35
N MET A 127 10.48 1.30 4.24
CA MET A 127 9.97 2.26 5.23
C MET A 127 9.85 1.62 6.62
N TYR A 128 9.42 0.36 6.70
CA TYR A 128 9.33 -0.38 7.96
C TYR A 128 10.71 -0.58 8.58
N SER A 129 11.69 -1.05 7.82
CA SER A 129 13.07 -1.27 8.26
C SER A 129 13.68 -0.01 8.88
N PHE A 130 13.47 1.13 8.22
CA PHE A 130 14.02 2.38 8.69
C PHE A 130 13.25 2.93 9.88
N THR A 131 11.92 2.82 9.89
CA THR A 131 11.10 3.19 11.06
C THR A 131 11.51 2.39 12.29
N ASP A 132 11.73 1.09 12.14
CA ASP A 132 12.23 0.20 13.18
C ASP A 132 13.60 0.66 13.68
N LEU A 133 14.54 0.92 12.77
CA LEU A 133 15.88 1.42 13.10
C LEU A 133 15.82 2.73 13.91
N VAL A 134 15.08 3.75 13.44
CA VAL A 134 15.00 5.03 14.19
C VAL A 134 14.21 4.91 15.47
N THR A 135 13.26 3.98 15.55
CA THR A 135 12.52 3.77 16.80
C THR A 135 13.40 3.08 17.84
N MET A 136 14.13 2.04 17.47
CA MET A 136 14.89 1.22 18.42
C MET A 136 16.34 1.69 18.62
N GLY A 137 16.89 2.52 17.73
CA GLY A 137 18.33 2.83 17.69
C GLY A 137 19.15 1.76 16.95
N GLY A 138 18.48 0.73 16.41
CA GLY A 138 19.05 -0.49 15.88
C GLY A 138 18.02 -1.25 15.05
N SER A 139 18.41 -1.84 13.93
CA SER A 139 17.56 -2.80 13.23
C SER A 139 18.41 -3.83 12.51
N ILE A 140 18.27 -5.10 12.91
CA ILE A 140 18.91 -6.24 12.24
C ILE A 140 18.43 -6.32 10.79
N HIS A 141 17.15 -6.04 10.57
CA HIS A 141 16.53 -6.10 9.25
C HIS A 141 17.15 -5.08 8.28
N GLN A 142 17.37 -3.85 8.74
CA GLN A 142 18.11 -2.84 7.98
C GLN A 142 19.56 -3.29 7.68
N GLN A 143 20.27 -3.87 8.65
CA GLN A 143 21.63 -4.35 8.45
C GLN A 143 21.75 -5.51 7.45
N ILE A 144 20.71 -6.31 7.29
CA ILE A 144 20.70 -7.43 6.34
C ILE A 144 20.34 -6.95 4.94
N LYS A 145 19.24 -6.21 4.81
CA LYS A 145 18.60 -5.92 3.52
C LYS A 145 18.94 -4.54 2.95
N TRP A 146 19.27 -3.57 3.80
CA TRP A 146 19.46 -2.16 3.46
C TRP A 146 20.84 -1.65 3.91
N LYS A 147 21.89 -2.45 3.67
CA LYS A 147 23.28 -2.18 4.11
C LYS A 147 23.83 -0.83 3.68
N ASN A 148 23.39 -0.35 2.51
CA ASN A 148 23.84 0.91 1.94
C ASN A 148 23.10 2.13 2.53
N GLY A 149 22.24 1.93 3.54
CA GLY A 149 21.47 2.98 4.20
C GLY A 149 20.17 3.34 3.46
N LEU A 150 19.53 4.43 3.91
CA LEU A 150 18.35 4.97 3.23
C LEU A 150 18.71 5.50 1.85
N PRO A 151 17.80 5.39 0.86
CA PRO A 151 17.95 6.09 -0.42
C PRO A 151 18.11 7.60 -0.23
N THR A 152 18.58 8.30 -1.26
CA THR A 152 18.52 9.76 -1.32
C THR A 152 17.09 10.24 -1.53
N TYR A 153 16.86 11.55 -1.40
CA TYR A 153 15.54 12.13 -1.68
C TYR A 153 15.15 11.94 -3.15
N GLU A 154 16.11 12.04 -4.07
CA GLU A 154 15.90 11.82 -5.50
C GLU A 154 15.54 10.36 -5.79
N GLU A 155 16.30 9.42 -5.23
CA GLU A 155 16.03 7.98 -5.37
C GLU A 155 14.66 7.62 -4.82
N PHE A 156 14.31 8.17 -3.64
CA PHE A 156 13.00 7.98 -3.03
C PHE A 156 11.87 8.55 -3.88
N ALA A 157 12.05 9.75 -4.43
CA ALA A 157 11.07 10.35 -5.34
C ALA A 157 10.85 9.49 -6.59
N VAL A 158 11.92 8.90 -7.16
CA VAL A 158 11.82 7.97 -8.30
C VAL A 158 11.04 6.72 -7.93
N ILE A 159 11.28 6.14 -6.74
CA ILE A 159 10.52 4.99 -6.24
C ILE A 159 9.02 5.32 -6.15
N LEU A 160 8.67 6.47 -5.55
CA LEU A 160 7.28 6.90 -5.42
C LEU A 160 6.61 7.16 -6.76
N GLN A 161 7.27 7.88 -7.67
CA GLN A 161 6.74 8.16 -9.01
C GLN A 161 6.49 6.87 -9.80
N LYS A 162 7.41 5.90 -9.70
CA LYS A 162 7.26 4.59 -10.34
C LYS A 162 6.03 3.86 -9.82
N ILE A 163 5.85 3.80 -8.50
CA ILE A 163 4.69 3.14 -7.89
C ILE A 163 3.39 3.85 -8.27
N GLU A 164 3.37 5.18 -8.20
CA GLU A 164 2.20 6.00 -8.57
C GLU A 164 1.80 5.77 -10.03
N ALA A 165 2.76 5.81 -10.96
CA ALA A 165 2.49 5.55 -12.37
C ALA A 165 1.91 4.14 -12.61
N GLN A 166 2.41 3.14 -11.88
CA GLN A 166 1.92 1.76 -12.00
C GLN A 166 0.51 1.60 -11.40
N ILE A 167 0.20 2.23 -10.27
CA ILE A 167 -1.16 2.23 -9.69
C ILE A 167 -2.14 2.92 -10.63
N ILE A 168 -1.77 4.09 -11.18
CA ILE A 168 -2.60 4.82 -12.14
C ILE A 168 -2.85 3.97 -13.41
N SER A 169 -1.83 3.26 -13.88
CA SER A 169 -1.99 2.34 -15.02
C SER A 169 -2.96 1.20 -14.73
N GLU A 170 -2.98 0.64 -13.50
CA GLU A 170 -3.97 -0.38 -13.10
C GLU A 170 -5.37 0.20 -12.90
N LEU A 171 -5.49 1.50 -12.59
CA LEU A 171 -6.78 2.18 -12.47
C LEU A 171 -7.44 2.48 -13.83
N LEU A 172 -6.62 2.74 -14.86
CA LEU A 172 -7.08 3.11 -16.20
C LEU A 172 -7.22 1.93 -17.17
N GLY A 173 -6.61 0.78 -16.85
CA GLY A 173 -6.68 -0.46 -17.63
C GLY A 173 -7.85 -1.35 -17.23
#